data_AF-A0A2G7GS83-F1
#
_entry.id   AF-A0A2G7GS83-F1
#
_cell.length_a   1.000
_cell.length_b   1.000
_cell.length_c   1.000
_cell.angle_alpha   90.00
_cell.angle_beta   90.00
_cell.angle_gamma   90.00
#
_symmetry.space_group_name_H-M   'P 1'
#
loop_
_entity.id
_entity.type
_entity.pdbx_description
1 polymer ?
#
loop_
_entity_poly.entity_id
_entity_poly.type
_entity_poly.pdbx_seq_one_letter_code
_entity_poly.pdbx_strand_id
1 'polypeptide(L)' 'MVTYGSPIRTLGELRTDNTGRLVVLGGFGNAGGDEPLINYGGSDTWHDDISDGPVYATVNFKW' A
#
# COMPACT_ATOMS: atom_id res chain seq x y z
N MET A 1 -13.69 13.07 0.59
CA MET A 1 -14.45 12.16 1.49
C MET A 1 -14.88 11.00 0.63
N VAL A 2 -14.37 9.80 0.86
CA VAL A 2 -14.65 8.66 -0.02
C VAL A 2 -16.15 8.34 -0.01
N THR A 3 -16.81 8.65 -1.13
CA THR A 3 -18.25 8.41 -1.36
C THR A 3 -18.48 7.05 -2.02
N TYR A 4 -17.53 6.62 -2.87
CA TYR A 4 -17.55 5.35 -3.58
C TYR A 4 -16.34 4.50 -3.19
N GLY A 5 -16.55 3.20 -2.96
CA GLY A 5 -15.48 2.27 -2.62
C GLY A 5 -15.03 2.35 -1.16
N SER A 6 -13.74 2.13 -0.92
CA SER A 6 -13.13 2.02 0.42
C SER A 6 -12.08 3.11 0.64
N PRO A 7 -12.04 3.76 1.82
CA PRO A 7 -10.99 4.72 2.15
C PRO A 7 -9.64 4.04 2.40
N ILE A 8 -8.57 4.67 1.92
CA ILE A 8 -7.20 4.18 2.14
C ILE A 8 -6.73 4.59 3.54
N ARG A 9 -6.38 3.59 4.36
CA ARG A 9 -5.90 3.80 5.74
C ARG A 9 -4.44 3.42 5.94
N THR A 10 -3.91 2.59 5.05
CA THR A 10 -2.53 2.11 5.04
C THR A 10 -2.17 1.69 3.61
N LEU A 11 -0.87 1.63 3.30
CA LEU A 11 -0.33 1.05 2.07
C LEU A 11 0.19 -0.39 2.27
N GLY A 12 0.09 -0.91 3.49
CA GLY A 12 0.53 -2.26 3.83
C GLY A 12 1.13 -2.37 5.22
N GLU A 13 1.96 -3.39 5.41
CA GLU A 13 2.64 -3.66 6.68
C GLU A 13 4.03 -4.27 6.43
N LEU A 14 5.00 -3.89 7.27
CA LEU A 14 6.33 -4.49 7.28
C LEU A 14 6.52 -5.34 8.54
N ARG A 15 7.01 -6.56 8.37
CA ARG A 15 7.36 -7.46 9.47
C ARG A 15 8.74 -8.07 9.25
N THR A 16 9.32 -8.59 10.32
CA THR A 16 10.47 -9.50 10.24
C THR A 16 10.09 -10.87 10.76
N ASP A 17 10.62 -11.92 10.14
CA ASP A 17 10.59 -13.25 10.72
C ASP A 17 11.63 -13.38 11.85
N ASN A 18 11.59 -14.50 12.57
CA ASN A 18 12.51 -14.77 13.68
C ASN A 18 13.98 -14.94 13.27
N THR A 19 14.28 -14.99 11.97
CA THR A 19 15.63 -15.04 11.40
C THR A 19 16.05 -13.71 10.75
N GLY A 20 15.24 -12.66 10.87
CA GLY A 20 15.55 -11.33 10.36
C GLY A 20 15.23 -11.11 8.88
N ARG A 21 14.47 -12.01 8.22
CA ARG A 21 14.00 -11.79 6.85
C ARG A 21 12.86 -10.77 6.86
N LEU A 22 12.91 -9.80 5.96
CA LEU A 22 11.82 -8.83 5.75
C LEU A 22 10.63 -9.52 5.06
N VAL A 23 9.43 -9.33 5.60
CA VAL A 23 8.16 -9.69 4.98
C VAL A 23 7.42 -8.38 4.67
N VAL A 24 7.17 -8.14 3.38
CA VAL A 24 6.40 -6.98 2.90
C VAL A 24 5.00 -7.45 2.56
N LEU A 25 4.01 -6.89 3.25
CA LEU A 25 2.59 -7.10 2.98
C LEU A 25 2.06 -5.83 2.33
N GLY A 26 1.51 -5.94 1.12
CA GLY A 26 0.94 -4.80 0.39
C GLY A 26 -0.39 -4.31 0.97
N GLY A 27 -1.05 -3.41 0.24
CA GLY A 27 -2.39 -2.93 0.53
C GLY A 27 -3.45 -4.05 0.55
N PHE A 28 -4.65 -3.69 0.99
CA PHE A 28 -5.77 -4.63 1.10
C PHE A 28 -6.64 -4.66 -0.17
N GLY A 29 -6.21 -3.98 -1.23
CA GLY A 29 -6.99 -3.83 -2.47
C GLY A 29 -8.10 -2.79 -2.33
N ASN A 30 -7.92 -1.80 -1.46
CA ASN A 30 -8.87 -0.71 -1.32
C ASN A 30 -8.70 0.27 -2.48
N ALA A 31 -9.84 0.70 -3.02
CA ALA A 31 -9.92 1.79 -3.99
C ALA A 31 -11.17 2.61 -3.72
N GLY A 32 -11.09 3.92 -3.87
CA GLY A 32 -12.24 4.80 -3.66
C GLY A 32 -12.05 6.21 -4.19
N GLY A 33 -13.16 6.94 -4.26
CA GLY A 33 -13.22 8.30 -4.77
C GLY A 33 -14.46 9.05 -4.31
N ASP A 34 -14.50 10.34 -4.64
CA ASP A 34 -15.59 11.24 -4.29
C ASP A 34 -16.61 11.34 -5.44
N GLU A 35 -16.21 10.96 -6.67
CA GLU A 35 -17.02 10.98 -7.89
C GLU A 35 -17.25 9.57 -8.49
N PRO A 36 -18.35 9.35 -9.26
CA PRO A 36 -18.62 8.07 -9.91
C PRO A 36 -17.49 7.61 -10.85
N LEU A 37 -17.23 6.31 -10.90
CA LEU A 37 -16.29 5.72 -11.85
C LEU A 37 -16.90 5.69 -13.25
N ILE A 38 -16.41 6.53 -14.16
CA ILE A 38 -16.99 6.70 -15.50
C ILE A 38 -16.17 6.03 -16.63
N ASN A 39 -14.93 5.66 -16.37
CA ASN A 39 -14.07 4.97 -17.33
C ASN A 39 -13.02 4.11 -16.61
N TYR A 40 -12.26 3.32 -17.37
CA TYR A 40 -11.25 2.39 -16.83
C TYR A 40 -9.83 2.96 -16.72
N GLY A 41 -9.53 4.06 -17.44
CA GLY A 41 -8.16 4.53 -17.67
C GLY A 41 -7.77 5.78 -16.89
N GLY A 42 -8.73 6.41 -16.20
CA GLY A 42 -8.51 7.57 -15.36
C GLY A 42 -9.83 8.11 -14.82
N SER A 43 -9.98 8.12 -13.50
CA SER A 43 -11.17 8.67 -12.85
C SER A 43 -10.74 9.74 -11.86
N ASP A 44 -11.32 10.93 -12.00
CA ASP A 44 -11.02 12.04 -11.11
C ASP A 44 -11.37 11.67 -9.67
N THR A 45 -10.55 12.13 -8.72
CA THR A 45 -10.61 11.83 -7.27
C THR A 45 -10.30 10.39 -6.86
N TRP A 46 -10.25 9.42 -7.78
CA TRP A 46 -9.98 8.03 -7.44
C TRP A 46 -8.52 7.81 -7.04
N HIS A 47 -8.35 6.95 -6.06
CA HIS A 47 -7.07 6.52 -5.53
C HIS A 47 -7.21 5.08 -5.02
N ASP A 48 -6.13 4.31 -5.08
CA ASP A 48 -6.03 2.95 -4.54
C ASP A 48 -4.87 2.83 -3.56
N ASP A 49 -4.74 1.67 -2.91
CA ASP A 49 -3.61 1.36 -2.02
C ASP A 49 -2.44 0.67 -2.74
N ILE A 50 -2.33 0.81 -4.07
CA ILE A 50 -1.15 0.35 -4.80
C ILE A 50 0.00 1.30 -4.50
N SER A 51 1.17 0.73 -4.25
CA SER A 51 2.37 1.49 -3.96
C SER A 51 3.63 0.76 -4.43
N ASP A 52 4.67 1.55 -4.66
CA ASP A 52 6.03 1.10 -4.89
C ASP A 52 7.00 1.95 -4.06
N GLY A 53 8.22 1.45 -3.87
CA GLY A 53 9.23 2.17 -3.13
C GLY A 53 10.52 1.38 -2.91
N PRO A 54 11.61 2.05 -2.51
CA PRO A 54 12.90 1.41 -2.29
C PRO A 54 12.93 0.58 -0.99
N VAL A 55 13.75 -0.47 -0.96
CA VAL A 55 14.00 -1.33 0.22
C VAL A 55 15.48 -1.27 0.59
N TYR A 56 15.78 -0.98 1.86
CA TYR A 56 17.15 -0.87 2.38
C TYR A 56 17.36 -1.84 3.55
N ALA A 57 18.59 -2.35 3.70
CA ALA A 57 18.97 -3.24 4.82
C ALA A 57 20.35 -2.88 5.36
N THR A 58 20.52 -3.00 6.69
CA THR A 58 21.81 -2.83 7.37
C THR A 58 22.09 -4.08 8.20
N VAL A 59 23.25 -4.70 7.99
CA VAL A 59 23.68 -5.89 8.72
C VAL A 59 24.74 -5.50 9.75
N ASN A 60 24.50 -5.86 11.01
CA ASN A 60 25.43 -5.61 12.10
C ASN A 60 26.08 -6.93 12.53
N PHE A 61 27.40 -7.03 12.40
CA PHE A 61 28.18 -8.17 12.88
C PHE A 61 28.51 -7.97 14.37
N LYS A 62 28.41 -9.05 15.15
CA LYS A 62 29.01 -9.09 16.50
C LYS A 62 30.35 -9.77 16.40
N TRP A 63 31.37 -9.11 16.94
CA TRP A 63 32.72 -9.64 17.10
C TRP A 63 32.80 -10.49 18.35
#